data_AF-A0A8J2WEG6-F1
#
_entry.id   AF-A0A8J2WEG6-F1
#
_cell.length_a   1.000
_cell.length_b   1.000
_cell.length_c   1.000
_cell.angle_alpha   90.00
_cell.angle_beta   90.00
_cell.angle_gamma   90.00
#
_symmetry.space_group_name_H-M   'P 1'
#
loop_
_entity.id
_entity.type
_entity.pdbx_description
1 polymer ?
#
loop_
_entity_poly.entity_id
_entity_poly.type
_entity_poly.pdbx_seq_one_letter_code
_entity_poly.pdbx_strand_id
1 'polypeptide(L)'
;RFAGAIFAGDGRLLRHRALARYTTRRGQGGAQSALDASGKKVSSVGSTLRRHGERALADDVRALLAEWRADLGACALVAVACAKALRPLLFGG
;
A
#
# COMPACT_ATOMS: atom_id res chain seq x y z
N ARG A 1 3.19 1.51 1.67
CA ARG A 1 4.38 1.25 0.81
C ARG A 1 4.25 -0.16 0.26
N PHE A 2 4.83 -0.45 -0.90
CA PHE A 2 4.83 -1.75 -1.55
C PHE A 2 6.21 -1.98 -2.17
N ALA A 3 6.66 -3.23 -2.18
CA ALA A 3 7.85 -3.65 -2.92
C ALA A 3 7.58 -5.01 -3.55
N GLY A 4 8.02 -5.21 -4.78
CA GLY A 4 7.91 -6.47 -5.50
C GLY A 4 9.14 -6.71 -6.38
N ALA A 5 9.45 -7.97 -6.59
CA ALA A 5 10.53 -8.41 -7.47
C ALA A 5 10.17 -9.76 -8.11
N ILE A 6 10.69 -9.99 -9.33
CA ILE A 6 10.58 -11.25 -10.08
C ILE A 6 11.99 -11.74 -10.36
N PHE A 7 12.22 -13.01 -10.08
CA PHE A 7 13.51 -13.68 -10.28
C PHE A 7 13.33 -14.84 -11.26
N ALA A 8 14.36 -15.08 -12.07
CA ALA A 8 14.46 -16.29 -12.88
C ALA A 8 14.79 -17.51 -11.98
N GLY A 9 14.64 -18.72 -12.54
CA GLY A 9 14.91 -19.97 -11.80
C GLY A 9 16.36 -20.12 -11.32
N ASP A 10 17.30 -19.41 -11.95
CA ASP A 10 18.71 -19.31 -11.56
C ASP A 10 18.98 -18.24 -10.48
N GLY A 11 17.93 -17.55 -10.00
CA GLY A 11 18.02 -16.49 -9.00
C GLY A 11 18.31 -15.10 -9.57
N ARG A 12 18.47 -14.94 -10.88
CA ARG A 12 18.72 -13.61 -11.49
C ARG A 12 17.50 -12.71 -11.40
N LEU A 13 17.70 -11.45 -11.02
CA LEU A 13 16.64 -10.45 -10.96
C LEU A 13 16.18 -10.07 -12.38
N LEU A 14 14.88 -10.24 -12.65
CA LEU A 14 14.26 -9.86 -13.93
C LEU A 14 13.55 -8.52 -13.84
N ARG A 15 12.80 -8.30 -12.75
CA ARG A 15 12.07 -7.05 -12.50
C ARG A 15 12.08 -6.72 -11.02
N HIS A 16 12.11 -5.45 -10.68
CA HIS A 16 11.84 -4.97 -9.32
C HIS A 16 11.16 -3.61 -9.35
N ARG A 17 10.33 -3.33 -8.35
CA ARG A 17 9.73 -2.01 -8.17
C ARG A 17 9.38 -1.78 -6.71
N ALA A 18 9.65 -0.57 -6.23
CA ALA A 18 9.23 -0.09 -4.93
C ALA A 18 8.32 1.12 -5.10
N LEU A 19 7.17 1.10 -4.42
CA LEU A 19 6.16 2.15 -4.45
C LEU A 19 5.95 2.70 -3.05
N ALA A 20 5.98 4.03 -2.91
CA ALA A 20 5.72 4.70 -1.66
C ALA A 20 4.81 5.91 -1.89
N ARG A 21 3.70 5.95 -1.16
CA ARG A 21 2.80 7.12 -1.07
C ARG A 21 2.66 7.56 0.37
N TYR A 22 2.27 8.82 0.55
CA TYR A 22 2.01 9.40 1.86
C TYR A 22 0.79 8.72 2.51
N THR A 23 1.08 7.72 3.34
CA THR A 23 0.07 6.84 3.96
C THR A 23 0.14 6.88 5.49
N THR A 24 1.15 7.54 6.05
CA THR A 24 1.37 7.66 7.50
C THR A 24 1.78 9.08 7.86
N ARG A 25 1.31 9.59 9.00
CA ARG A 25 1.72 10.87 9.57
C ARG A 25 3.19 10.79 10.04
N ARG A 26 4.09 11.63 9.55
CA ARG A 26 5.36 11.92 10.23
C ARG A 26 5.07 13.00 11.27
N GLY A 27 4.92 12.60 12.54
CA GLY A 27 4.72 13.54 13.64
C GLY A 27 3.81 12.97 14.72
N GLN A 28 4.42 12.70 15.87
CA GLN A 28 3.76 12.42 17.14
C GLN A 28 2.98 13.68 17.55
N GLY A 29 1.72 13.79 17.12
CA GLY A 29 0.84 14.85 17.61
C GLY A 29 0.19 14.36 18.89
N GLY A 30 0.44 15.10 19.97
CA GLY A 30 -0.10 14.84 21.30
C GLY A 30 -1.60 14.60 21.32
N ALA A 31 -1.97 13.77 22.31
CA ALA A 31 -3.30 13.41 22.78
C ALA A 31 -4.48 14.05 22.03
N GLN A 32 -5.19 13.21 21.27
CA GLN A 32 -6.56 13.44 20.78
C GLN A 32 -7.54 13.77 21.92
N SER A 33 -7.17 13.46 23.16
CA SER A 33 -7.97 13.54 24.38
C SER A 33 -8.47 14.94 24.76
N ALA A 34 -8.02 16.00 24.08
CA ALA A 34 -8.44 17.38 24.37
C ALA A 34 -9.56 17.93 23.45
N LEU A 35 -10.02 17.18 22.43
CA LEU A 35 -10.92 17.70 21.39
C LEU A 35 -12.35 17.12 21.40
N ASP A 36 -12.65 16.16 22.26
CA ASP A 36 -13.94 15.43 22.25
C ASP A 36 -15.10 16.17 22.97
N ALA A 37 -14.88 17.40 23.45
CA ALA A 37 -15.91 18.17 24.15
C ALA A 37 -16.92 18.87 23.21
N SER A 38 -16.78 18.78 21.89
CA SER A 38 -17.76 19.35 20.95
C SER A 38 -18.04 18.39 19.81
N GLY A 39 -19.30 17.97 19.65
CA GLY A 39 -19.75 16.93 18.71
C GLY A 39 -19.62 17.24 17.21
N LYS A 40 -18.57 17.96 16.78
CA LYS A 40 -18.24 18.19 15.37
C LYS A 40 -17.17 17.19 14.92
N LYS A 41 -17.52 16.33 13.97
CA LYS A 41 -16.55 15.52 13.21
C LYS A 41 -15.64 16.45 12.41
N VAL A 42 -14.51 16.86 12.97
CA VAL A 42 -13.48 17.61 12.23
C VAL A 42 -12.74 16.63 11.32
N SER A 43 -13.20 16.52 10.08
CA SER A 43 -12.45 15.91 8.99
C SER A 43 -11.22 16.77 8.69
N SER A 44 -10.11 16.53 9.38
CA SER A 44 -8.88 17.30 9.14
C SER A 44 -8.33 17.02 7.73
N VAL A 45 -7.77 18.04 7.07
CA VAL A 45 -7.15 17.93 5.73
C VAL A 45 -6.14 16.77 5.67
N GLY A 46 -5.40 16.53 6.75
CA GLY A 46 -4.47 15.41 6.87
C GLY A 46 -5.13 14.03 6.80
N SER A 47 -6.35 13.88 7.34
CA SER A 47 -7.10 12.62 7.23
C SER A 47 -7.53 12.33 5.79
N THR A 48 -7.90 13.37 5.04
CA THR A 48 -8.22 13.28 3.60
C THR A 48 -6.99 12.93 2.78
N LEU A 49 -5.86 13.57 3.04
CA LEU A 49 -4.58 13.28 2.37
C LEU A 49 -4.14 11.83 2.57
N ARG A 50 -4.30 11.28 3.79
CA ARG A 50 -3.95 9.87 4.06
C ARG A 50 -4.85 8.90 3.30
N ARG A 51 -6.18 9.11 3.33
CA ARG A 51 -7.13 8.27 2.58
C ARG A 51 -6.87 8.35 1.07
N HIS A 52 -6.55 9.54 0.56
CA HIS A 52 -6.17 9.71 -0.84
C HIS A 52 -4.86 8.98 -1.17
N GLY A 53 -3.83 9.09 -0.31
CA GLY A 53 -2.57 8.37 -0.49
C GLY A 53 -2.70 6.86 -0.43
N GLU A 54 -3.61 6.32 0.41
CA GLU A 54 -3.93 4.89 0.46
C GLU A 54 -4.60 4.42 -0.84
N ARG A 55 -5.55 5.19 -1.39
CA ARG A 55 -6.18 4.90 -2.70
C ARG A 55 -5.19 4.97 -3.85
N ALA A 56 -4.37 6.03 -3.91
CA ALA A 56 -3.36 6.17 -4.94
C ALA A 56 -2.33 5.03 -4.89
N LEU A 57 -1.89 4.62 -3.70
CA LEU A 57 -1.01 3.46 -3.56
C LEU A 57 -1.70 2.17 -4.06
N ALA A 58 -2.99 2.02 -3.78
CA ALA A 58 -3.75 0.87 -4.23
C ALA A 58 -3.85 0.80 -5.76
N ASP A 59 -4.11 1.92 -6.41
CA ASP A 59 -4.17 2.01 -7.86
C ASP A 59 -2.81 1.76 -8.51
N ASP A 60 -1.73 2.34 -7.97
CA ASP A 60 -0.37 2.11 -8.46
C ASP A 60 0.03 0.63 -8.36
N VAL A 61 -0.31 -0.03 -7.26
CA VAL A 61 0.00 -1.46 -7.05
C VAL A 61 -0.81 -2.31 -8.03
N ARG A 62 -2.10 -2.04 -8.23
CA ARG A 62 -2.92 -2.76 -9.22
C ARG A 62 -2.37 -2.60 -10.63
N ALA A 63 -1.99 -1.37 -11.01
CA ALA A 63 -1.40 -1.11 -12.32
C ALA A 63 -0.10 -1.88 -12.51
N LEU A 64 0.78 -1.91 -11.49
CA LEU A 64 2.02 -2.68 -11.52
C LEU A 64 1.78 -4.18 -11.66
N LEU A 65 0.85 -4.75 -10.90
CA LEU A 65 0.53 -6.18 -10.98
C LEU A 65 -0.10 -6.54 -12.34
N ALA A 66 -0.88 -5.65 -12.94
CA ALA A 66 -1.41 -5.82 -14.28
C ALA A 66 -0.29 -5.79 -15.34
N GLU A 67 0.67 -4.87 -15.22
CA GLU A 67 1.87 -4.80 -16.05
C GLU A 67 2.67 -6.11 -15.97
N TRP A 68 2.79 -6.70 -14.77
CA TRP A 68 3.57 -7.92 -14.53
C TRP A 68 2.76 -9.21 -14.68
N ARG A 69 1.52 -9.14 -15.20
CA ARG A 69 0.60 -10.29 -15.24
C ARG A 69 1.20 -11.51 -15.95
N ALA A 70 1.90 -11.30 -17.07
CA ALA A 70 2.50 -12.39 -17.83
C ALA A 70 3.63 -13.08 -17.05
N ASP A 71 4.54 -12.29 -16.47
CA ASP A 71 5.65 -12.82 -15.69
C ASP A 71 5.18 -13.52 -14.41
N LEU A 72 4.20 -12.93 -13.70
CA LEU A 72 3.58 -13.54 -12.53
C LEU A 72 2.89 -14.87 -12.87
N GLY A 73 2.28 -14.97 -14.05
CA GLY A 73 1.66 -16.22 -14.52
C GLY A 73 2.67 -17.33 -14.86
N ALA A 74 3.93 -16.96 -15.14
CA ALA A 74 5.01 -17.91 -15.39
C ALA A 74 5.78 -18.31 -14.11
N CYS A 75 5.55 -17.62 -12.99
CA CYS A 75 6.21 -17.93 -11.73
C CYS A 75 5.74 -19.28 -11.16
N ALA A 76 6.68 -20.15 -10.82
CA ALA A 76 6.39 -21.39 -10.08
C ALA A 76 5.95 -21.13 -8.63
N LEU A 77 6.35 -19.99 -8.05
CA LEU A 77 6.03 -19.59 -6.68
C LEU A 77 5.85 -18.08 -6.60
N VAL A 78 4.79 -17.65 -5.91
CA VAL A 78 4.55 -16.24 -5.58
C VAL A 78 4.48 -16.10 -4.05
N ALA A 79 5.51 -15.52 -3.45
CA ALA A 79 5.55 -15.24 -2.02
C ALA A 79 5.04 -13.82 -1.74
N VAL A 80 4.14 -13.67 -0.77
CA VAL A 80 3.54 -12.37 -0.42
C VAL A 80 3.64 -12.12 1.07
N ALA A 81 4.31 -11.02 1.44
CA ALA A 81 4.27 -10.46 2.79
C ALA A 81 3.35 -9.23 2.80
N CYS A 82 2.25 -9.31 3.55
CA CYS A 82 1.26 -8.23 3.60
C CYS A 82 0.70 -8.05 5.01
N ALA A 83 0.64 -6.79 5.46
CA ALA A 83 -0.04 -6.44 6.70
C ALA A 83 -1.55 -6.71 6.59
N LYS A 84 -2.19 -7.11 7.69
CA LYS A 84 -3.61 -7.49 7.70
C LYS A 84 -4.53 -6.43 7.07
N ALA A 85 -4.27 -5.16 7.36
CA ALA A 85 -5.05 -4.03 6.84
C ALA A 85 -4.95 -3.84 5.30
N LEU A 86 -3.91 -4.38 4.67
CA LEU A 86 -3.66 -4.25 3.23
C LEU A 86 -3.99 -5.55 2.47
N ARG A 87 -4.45 -6.60 3.15
CA ARG A 87 -4.86 -7.86 2.48
C ARG A 87 -5.93 -7.67 1.40
N PRO A 88 -7.01 -6.88 1.63
CA PRO A 88 -8.06 -6.69 0.63
C PRO A 88 -7.53 -6.06 -0.67
N LEU A 89 -6.43 -5.31 -0.61
CA LEU A 89 -5.80 -4.71 -1.77
C LEU A 89 -5.22 -5.75 -2.73
N LEU A 90 -4.59 -6.80 -2.18
CA LEU A 90 -3.83 -7.77 -2.97
C LEU A 90 -4.66 -9.00 -3.36
N PHE A 91 -5.61 -9.40 -2.52
CA PHE A 91 -6.32 -10.66 -2.68
C PHE A 91 -7.81 -10.51 -3.01
N GLY A 92 -8.32 -9.28 -3.11
CA GLY A 92 -9.76 -9.05 -3.12
C GLY A 92 -10.37 -9.26 -1.73
N GLY A 93 -11.57 -8.72 -1.53
CA GLY A 93 -12.40 -9.00 -0.36
C GLY A 93 -13.26 -10.23 -0.62
#